data_AF-A0A0G4G827-F1
#
_entry.id   AF-A0A0G4G827-F1
#
_cell.length_a   1.000
_cell.length_b   1.000
_cell.length_c   1.000
_cell.angle_alpha   90.00
_cell.angle_beta   90.00
_cell.angle_gamma   90.00
#
_symmetry.space_group_name_H-M   'P 1'
#
loop_
_entity.id
_entity.type
_entity.pdbx_description
1 polymer ?
#
loop_
_entity_poly.entity_id
_entity_poly.type
_entity_poly.pdbx_seq_one_letter_code
_entity_poly.pdbx_strand_id
1 'polypeptide(L)'
;MVDHTDLCDNFFVTQDSVGRSRAEVATALLLEMNPDVAGQAIKGAPSAYVQKLCEEPALLKQYALVIASQLDLTSAISLGNVCHKYDVPLMWLRASGLMGAIRTSVRCHCVVETKGDREIRDLRITEPFSELAAYCKEKNLDEMENMDHGHVPWLVLHIKALEIFQAHHGGEEGRIPKTRAEKDEFKNILRGMRRKEGEMNFEEALDNHFVSYSKYEVPDGIGKVLDCVADKSALFRLKEEGALTPFWLVAAALSRFKNATQGKLPLSGRIPDMHADTQSFVGLQQTFAARAQGDMSAIYAHLDEIAFELGESARMNHQNPFVSKEYVENFCKNALQAEVFGTRSIEEEYSVESYAGEGSGEEAREAFAEALGDDSSTVSTYLAFWAAERFRTRQGRFPGDLSVYPPGQEHEESLLEEDKNEVMKELREILSHLMVEEEMLNRPFGVVEGDGEEGEANGAADPDSMQDTGEGVPAETPQKYLEKAVREVVRGGGAEIHVTAAYFGGVASQEAVKLITRQYQPVLGTFAWDGNFPRGSVVDFLRPAVP
;
A
#
# COMPACT_ATOMS: atom_id res chain seq x y z
N MET A 1 -17.21 5.66 31.00
CA MET A 1 -18.43 4.87 31.28
C MET A 1 -19.35 5.01 30.07
N VAL A 2 -20.34 4.15 29.88
CA VAL A 2 -21.37 4.38 28.87
C VAL A 2 -22.17 5.60 29.31
N ASP A 3 -22.29 6.59 28.45
CA ASP A 3 -23.11 7.78 28.66
C ASP A 3 -24.27 7.83 27.64
N HIS A 4 -25.03 8.93 27.66
CA HIS A 4 -26.17 9.09 26.77
C HIS A 4 -25.79 9.38 25.33
N THR A 5 -24.59 9.90 25.06
CA THR A 5 -24.12 10.13 23.70
C THR A 5 -23.76 8.80 23.03
N ASP A 6 -23.20 7.85 23.78
CA ASP A 6 -22.92 6.50 23.26
C ASP A 6 -24.20 5.81 22.74
N LEU A 7 -25.39 6.10 23.30
CA LEU A 7 -26.67 5.53 22.84
C LEU A 7 -27.08 5.97 21.44
N CYS A 8 -26.63 7.15 21.01
CA CYS A 8 -26.95 7.70 19.70
C CYS A 8 -26.03 7.11 18.62
N ASP A 9 -24.77 6.86 18.98
CA ASP A 9 -23.71 6.60 18.01
C ASP A 9 -23.22 5.15 17.99
N ASN A 10 -23.53 4.35 19.02
CA ASN A 10 -23.04 2.99 19.15
C ASN A 10 -24.18 1.95 19.15
N PHE A 11 -24.23 1.14 18.09
CA PHE A 11 -25.20 0.06 17.92
C PHE A 11 -25.14 -1.00 19.04
N PHE A 12 -24.00 -1.17 19.70
CA PHE A 12 -23.77 -2.17 20.74
C PHE A 12 -24.02 -1.66 22.16
N VAL A 13 -24.71 -0.54 22.37
CA VAL A 13 -25.11 -0.12 23.72
C VAL A 13 -26.61 0.12 23.78
N THR A 14 -27.20 -0.14 24.95
CA THR A 14 -28.63 0.05 25.20
C THR A 14 -28.83 0.97 26.39
N GLN A 15 -30.06 1.43 26.63
CA GLN A 15 -30.39 2.26 27.79
C GLN A 15 -29.93 1.62 29.12
N ASP A 16 -30.02 0.29 29.24
CA ASP A 16 -29.59 -0.46 30.42
C ASP A 16 -28.05 -0.52 30.59
N SER A 17 -27.32 -0.13 29.54
CA SER A 17 -25.85 -0.04 29.56
C SER A 17 -25.35 1.25 30.20
N VAL A 18 -26.16 2.31 30.28
CA VAL A 18 -25.75 3.63 30.78
C VAL A 18 -25.18 3.52 32.20
N GLY A 19 -24.04 4.16 32.43
CA GLY A 19 -23.33 4.10 33.71
C GLY A 19 -22.56 2.79 33.96
N ARG A 20 -22.48 1.87 32.99
CA ARG A 20 -21.59 0.70 33.05
C ARG A 20 -20.27 0.98 32.30
N SER A 21 -19.31 0.07 32.41
CA SER A 21 -18.04 0.17 31.67
C SER A 21 -18.28 -0.05 30.17
N ARG A 22 -17.86 0.92 29.32
CA ARG A 22 -17.93 0.78 27.85
C ARG A 22 -17.22 -0.48 27.37
N ALA A 23 -16.03 -0.74 27.91
CA ALA A 23 -15.22 -1.89 27.53
C ALA A 23 -15.94 -3.22 27.82
N GLU A 24 -16.59 -3.36 28.98
CA GLU A 24 -17.30 -4.60 29.32
C GLU A 24 -18.55 -4.82 28.48
N VAL A 25 -19.36 -3.76 28.31
CA VAL A 25 -20.60 -3.84 27.54
C VAL A 25 -20.30 -4.15 26.08
N ALA A 26 -19.38 -3.40 25.46
CA ALA A 26 -19.00 -3.61 24.06
C ALA A 26 -18.39 -5.00 23.85
N THR A 27 -17.48 -5.45 24.73
CA THR A 27 -16.88 -6.79 24.61
C THR A 27 -17.93 -7.89 24.70
N ALA A 28 -18.86 -7.80 25.65
CA ALA A 28 -19.90 -8.82 25.81
C ALA A 28 -20.76 -8.95 24.55
N LEU A 29 -21.19 -7.82 23.97
CA LEU A 29 -22.07 -7.81 22.81
C LEU A 29 -21.35 -8.14 21.49
N LEU A 30 -20.08 -7.75 21.34
CA LEU A 30 -19.27 -8.15 20.18
C LEU A 30 -19.03 -9.66 20.16
N LEU A 31 -18.88 -10.30 21.32
CA LEU A 31 -18.69 -11.75 21.41
C LEU A 31 -19.95 -12.55 21.03
N GLU A 32 -21.14 -11.95 21.04
CA GLU A 32 -22.35 -12.59 20.52
C GLU A 32 -22.32 -12.77 18.99
N MET A 33 -21.50 -11.97 18.28
CA MET A 33 -21.42 -12.04 16.83
C MET A 33 -20.70 -13.29 16.31
N ASN A 34 -19.73 -13.80 17.07
CA ASN A 34 -18.97 -14.99 16.68
C ASN A 34 -18.46 -15.76 17.91
N PRO A 35 -19.01 -16.97 18.19
CA PRO A 35 -18.63 -17.76 19.36
C PRO A 35 -17.19 -18.31 19.30
N ASP A 36 -16.55 -18.33 18.12
CA ASP A 36 -15.17 -18.78 17.98
C ASP A 36 -14.14 -17.70 18.38
N VAL A 37 -14.60 -16.47 18.64
CA VAL A 37 -13.75 -15.36 19.09
C VAL A 37 -13.75 -15.30 20.61
N ALA A 38 -12.56 -15.22 21.21
CA ALA A 38 -12.38 -14.91 22.62
C ALA A 38 -12.10 -13.41 22.80
N GLY A 39 -12.69 -12.80 23.82
CA GLY A 39 -12.53 -11.37 24.10
C GLY A 39 -12.39 -11.08 25.58
N GLN A 40 -11.67 -10.00 25.90
CA GLN A 40 -11.42 -9.55 27.26
C GLN A 40 -11.58 -8.03 27.34
N ALA A 41 -12.28 -7.57 28.39
CA ALA A 41 -12.39 -6.15 28.69
C ALA A 41 -11.39 -5.74 29.79
N ILE A 42 -10.64 -4.67 29.55
CA ILE A 42 -9.77 -4.04 30.54
C ILE A 42 -10.38 -2.69 30.93
N LYS A 43 -10.58 -2.48 32.23
CA LYS A 43 -11.12 -1.22 32.76
C LYS A 43 -9.99 -0.24 33.06
N GLY A 44 -10.16 1.01 32.63
CA GLY A 44 -9.25 2.09 32.93
C GLY A 44 -9.33 3.18 31.87
N ALA A 45 -8.65 4.29 32.13
CA ALA A 45 -8.40 5.28 31.09
C ALA A 45 -7.40 4.70 30.07
N PRO A 46 -7.62 4.90 28.75
CA PRO A 46 -6.68 4.44 27.73
C PRO A 46 -5.24 4.91 27.97
N SER A 47 -5.04 6.17 28.38
CA SER A 47 -3.72 6.73 28.68
C SER A 47 -2.98 5.98 29.80
N ALA A 48 -3.68 5.56 30.85
CA ALA A 48 -3.09 4.76 31.92
C ALA A 48 -2.68 3.35 31.43
N TYR A 49 -3.45 2.75 30.52
CA TYR A 49 -3.07 1.48 29.91
C TYR A 49 -1.90 1.62 28.95
N VAL A 50 -1.83 2.71 28.17
CA VAL A 50 -0.67 3.05 27.34
C VAL A 50 0.58 3.15 28.21
N GLN A 51 0.53 3.87 29.33
CA GLN A 51 1.66 3.95 30.26
C GLN A 51 2.08 2.55 30.76
N LYS A 52 1.11 1.69 31.09
CA LYS A 52 1.40 0.30 31.47
C LYS A 52 2.10 -0.47 30.34
N LEU A 53 1.69 -0.31 29.09
CA LEU A 53 2.35 -0.95 27.94
C LEU A 53 3.79 -0.44 27.75
N CYS A 54 4.05 0.84 28.05
CA CYS A 54 5.39 1.40 28.05
C CYS A 54 6.29 0.77 29.14
N GLU A 55 5.73 0.53 30.34
CA GLU A 55 6.44 -0.03 31.49
C GLU A 55 6.61 -1.57 31.39
N GLU A 56 5.64 -2.26 30.79
CA GLU A 56 5.59 -3.72 30.63
C GLU A 56 5.42 -4.16 29.16
N PRO A 57 6.44 -4.02 28.29
CA PRO A 57 6.29 -4.29 26.85
C PRO A 57 6.00 -5.75 26.49
N ALA A 58 6.20 -6.69 27.42
CA ALA A 58 5.82 -8.08 27.25
C ALA A 58 4.31 -8.26 27.07
N LEU A 59 3.49 -7.32 27.58
CA LEU A 59 2.04 -7.30 27.34
C LEU A 59 1.74 -6.94 25.89
N LEU A 60 2.46 -5.96 25.33
CA LEU A 60 2.24 -5.50 23.96
C LEU A 60 2.51 -6.60 22.93
N LYS A 61 3.57 -7.39 23.14
CA LYS A 61 3.97 -8.50 22.24
C LYS A 61 2.95 -9.64 22.14
N GLN A 62 1.91 -9.64 22.97
CA GLN A 62 0.82 -10.62 22.90
C GLN A 62 -0.18 -10.27 21.79
N TYR A 63 -0.18 -9.02 21.32
CA TYR A 63 -1.08 -8.53 20.28
C TYR A 63 -0.40 -8.54 18.91
N ALA A 64 -1.11 -9.05 17.90
CA ALA A 64 -0.65 -8.99 16.51
C ALA A 64 -0.84 -7.60 15.87
N LEU A 65 -1.76 -6.80 16.41
CA LEU A 65 -2.12 -5.46 15.96
C LEU A 65 -2.74 -4.72 17.15
N VAL A 66 -2.45 -3.43 17.27
CA VAL A 66 -3.13 -2.51 18.19
C VAL A 66 -3.97 -1.52 17.40
N ILE A 67 -5.23 -1.35 17.79
CA ILE A 67 -6.13 -0.34 17.21
C ILE A 67 -6.50 0.64 18.32
N ALA A 68 -6.15 1.92 18.14
CA ALA A 68 -6.45 3.00 19.06
C ALA A 68 -7.45 3.97 18.41
N SER A 69 -8.65 4.10 18.98
CA SER A 69 -9.67 5.07 18.53
C SER A 69 -9.72 6.29 19.46
N GLN A 70 -9.82 7.49 18.89
CA GLN A 70 -9.96 8.78 19.60
C GLN A 70 -8.91 9.05 20.69
N LEU A 71 -7.77 8.38 20.64
CA LEU A 71 -6.65 8.57 21.56
C LEU A 71 -6.02 9.94 21.32
N ASP A 72 -5.65 10.67 22.38
CA ASP A 72 -4.97 11.97 22.26
C ASP A 72 -3.54 11.80 21.70
N LEU A 73 -3.01 12.85 21.06
CA LEU A 73 -1.69 12.80 20.41
C LEU A 73 -0.55 12.38 21.36
N THR A 74 -0.53 12.82 22.62
CA THR A 74 0.54 12.47 23.58
C THR A 74 0.54 10.97 23.87
N SER A 75 -0.64 10.41 24.12
CA SER A 75 -0.81 8.97 24.32
C SER A 75 -0.55 8.18 23.03
N ALA A 76 -0.95 8.69 21.86
CA ALA A 76 -0.73 8.05 20.57
C ALA A 76 0.76 7.99 20.21
N ILE A 77 1.53 9.05 20.48
CA ILE A 77 3.00 9.08 20.33
C ILE A 77 3.63 8.04 21.27
N SER A 78 3.25 8.04 22.55
CA SER A 78 3.79 7.10 23.53
C SER A 78 3.54 5.65 23.13
N LEU A 79 2.31 5.34 22.72
CA LEU A 79 1.93 4.02 22.22
C LEU A 79 2.68 3.68 20.92
N GLY A 80 2.72 4.61 19.98
CA GLY A 80 3.39 4.48 18.68
C GLY A 80 4.87 4.15 18.83
N ASN A 81 5.59 4.83 19.73
CA ASN A 81 7.01 4.61 19.97
C ASN A 81 7.29 3.21 20.52
N VAL A 82 6.46 2.72 21.45
CA VAL A 82 6.62 1.37 22.01
C VAL A 82 6.23 0.31 20.97
N CYS A 83 5.14 0.52 20.23
CA CYS A 83 4.74 -0.33 19.08
C CYS A 83 5.84 -0.43 18.03
N HIS A 84 6.42 0.69 17.62
CA HIS A 84 7.49 0.75 16.64
C HIS A 84 8.75 0.01 17.14
N LYS A 85 9.16 0.25 18.40
CA LYS A 85 10.30 -0.41 19.04
C LYS A 85 10.19 -1.93 19.09
N TYR A 86 8.97 -2.46 19.30
CA TYR A 86 8.73 -3.90 19.40
C TYR A 86 8.10 -4.52 18.15
N ASP A 87 8.05 -3.78 17.05
CA ASP A 87 7.52 -4.20 15.75
C ASP A 87 6.07 -4.73 15.81
N VAL A 88 5.25 -4.09 16.64
CA VAL A 88 3.80 -4.35 16.72
C VAL A 88 3.08 -3.28 15.89
N PRO A 89 2.33 -3.66 14.84
CA PRO A 89 1.53 -2.72 14.06
C PRO A 89 0.54 -1.93 14.93
N LEU A 90 0.39 -0.64 14.62
CA LEU A 90 -0.57 0.25 15.26
C LEU A 90 -1.45 0.94 14.21
N MET A 91 -2.75 0.99 14.45
CA MET A 91 -3.68 1.85 13.73
C MET A 91 -4.28 2.86 14.70
N TRP A 92 -4.12 4.15 14.41
CA TRP A 92 -4.70 5.24 15.19
C TRP A 92 -5.82 5.92 14.39
N LEU A 93 -7.04 5.75 14.87
CA LEU A 93 -8.27 6.21 14.23
C LEU A 93 -8.77 7.47 14.92
N ARG A 94 -9.16 8.45 14.11
CA ARG A 94 -9.80 9.69 14.58
C ARG A 94 -11.00 10.06 13.72
N ALA A 95 -12.04 10.58 14.35
CA ALA A 95 -13.19 11.16 13.70
C ALA A 95 -13.63 12.46 14.41
N SER A 96 -14.09 13.42 13.61
CA SER A 96 -14.78 14.62 14.08
C SER A 96 -15.88 14.97 13.07
N GLY A 97 -17.13 14.75 13.44
CA GLY A 97 -18.27 14.95 12.55
C GLY A 97 -18.24 14.01 11.34
N LEU A 98 -18.19 14.58 10.14
CA LEU A 98 -18.10 13.84 8.87
C LEU A 98 -16.67 13.65 8.37
N MET A 99 -15.67 14.14 9.12
CA MET A 99 -14.25 14.01 8.77
C MET A 99 -13.58 12.96 9.64
N GLY A 100 -12.51 12.34 9.13
CA GLY A 100 -11.70 11.45 9.93
C GLY A 100 -10.35 11.10 9.31
N ALA A 101 -9.57 10.33 10.05
CA ALA A 101 -8.27 9.84 9.62
C ALA A 101 -7.92 8.47 10.23
N ILE A 102 -7.26 7.61 9.47
CA ILE A 102 -6.57 6.39 9.97
C ILE A 102 -5.09 6.57 9.73
N ARG A 103 -4.30 6.54 10.81
CA ARG A 103 -2.85 6.47 10.75
C ARG A 103 -2.36 5.05 10.99
N THR A 104 -1.69 4.44 10.02
CA THR A 104 -1.09 3.10 10.16
C THR A 104 0.41 3.18 10.46
N SER A 105 0.83 2.93 11.69
CA SER A 105 2.25 2.92 12.07
C SER A 105 2.82 1.50 12.09
N VAL A 106 3.79 1.24 11.21
CA VAL A 106 4.55 -0.02 11.16
C VAL A 106 6.04 0.26 10.97
N ARG A 107 6.91 -0.46 11.68
CA ARG A 107 8.36 -0.35 11.50
C ARG A 107 8.81 -1.21 10.32
N CYS A 108 8.54 -2.52 10.38
CA CYS A 108 8.95 -3.48 9.36
C CYS A 108 7.82 -4.47 9.06
N HIS A 109 7.01 -4.16 8.06
CA HIS A 109 5.89 -5.00 7.63
C HIS A 109 6.24 -5.78 6.36
N CYS A 110 6.74 -7.00 6.54
CA CYS A 110 7.13 -7.88 5.45
C CYS A 110 5.90 -8.58 4.85
N VAL A 111 5.68 -8.41 3.55
CA VAL A 111 4.57 -8.96 2.77
C VAL A 111 5.14 -9.77 1.60
N VAL A 112 4.68 -11.01 1.44
CA VAL A 112 5.10 -11.88 0.33
C VAL A 112 4.18 -11.72 -0.87
N GLU A 113 2.89 -11.56 -0.62
CA GLU A 113 1.85 -11.48 -1.64
C GLU A 113 1.19 -10.10 -1.56
N THR A 114 1.80 -9.11 -2.23
CA THR A 114 1.33 -7.71 -2.23
C THR A 114 0.11 -7.49 -3.11
N LYS A 115 -0.12 -8.35 -4.12
CA LYS A 115 -1.25 -8.26 -5.07
C LYS A 115 -1.46 -6.84 -5.58
N GLY A 116 -0.40 -6.21 -6.08
CA GLY A 116 -0.51 -4.90 -6.72
C GLY A 116 -1.39 -4.93 -7.98
N ASP A 117 -1.83 -3.75 -8.43
CA ASP A 117 -2.72 -3.60 -9.59
C ASP A 117 -2.11 -4.10 -10.91
N ARG A 118 -0.78 -4.19 -10.99
CA ARG A 118 -0.06 -4.69 -12.15
C ARG A 118 0.30 -6.16 -11.98
N GLU A 119 -0.27 -7.00 -12.84
CA GLU A 119 0.13 -8.40 -12.94
C GLU A 119 1.56 -8.53 -13.50
N ILE A 120 2.50 -8.95 -12.66
CA ILE A 120 3.87 -9.25 -13.09
C ILE A 120 3.88 -10.63 -13.75
N ARG A 121 4.03 -10.66 -15.08
CA ARG A 121 4.08 -11.90 -15.88
C ARG A 121 5.52 -12.27 -16.21
N ASP A 122 6.11 -13.18 -15.42
CA ASP A 122 7.43 -13.74 -15.72
C ASP A 122 7.33 -14.93 -16.69
N LEU A 123 7.24 -14.63 -17.99
CA LEU A 123 7.08 -15.64 -19.05
C LEU A 123 8.39 -16.08 -19.71
N ARG A 124 9.52 -15.45 -19.34
CA ARG A 124 10.86 -15.75 -19.90
C ARG A 124 10.91 -15.79 -21.44
N ILE A 125 10.10 -14.99 -22.12
CA ILE A 125 10.00 -14.98 -23.60
C ILE A 125 11.29 -14.47 -24.25
N THR A 126 11.88 -13.41 -23.70
CA THR A 126 13.11 -12.81 -24.25
C THR A 126 14.36 -13.64 -23.99
N GLU A 127 14.33 -14.47 -22.94
CA GLU A 127 15.43 -15.31 -22.48
C GLU A 127 14.88 -16.66 -21.97
N PRO A 128 14.39 -17.53 -22.89
CA PRO A 128 13.77 -18.79 -22.53
C PRO A 128 14.77 -19.71 -21.84
N PHE A 129 14.31 -20.40 -20.80
CA PHE A 129 15.10 -21.47 -20.18
C PHE A 129 15.18 -22.68 -21.13
N SER A 130 16.18 -23.54 -20.91
CA SER A 130 16.51 -24.68 -21.78
C SER A 130 15.31 -25.55 -22.16
N GLU A 131 14.46 -25.87 -21.20
CA GLU A 131 13.29 -26.72 -21.35
C GLU A 131 12.19 -26.03 -22.18
N LEU A 132 12.01 -24.71 -21.99
CA LEU A 132 11.08 -23.91 -22.80
C LEU A 132 11.57 -23.76 -24.24
N ALA A 133 12.86 -23.48 -24.44
CA ALA A 133 13.46 -23.41 -25.77
C ALA A 133 13.34 -24.74 -26.52
N ALA A 134 13.58 -25.87 -25.83
CA ALA A 134 13.39 -27.20 -26.39
C ALA A 134 11.93 -27.46 -26.79
N TYR A 135 10.98 -27.10 -25.92
CA TYR A 135 9.55 -27.21 -26.18
C TYR A 135 9.12 -26.41 -27.42
N CYS A 136 9.59 -25.16 -27.55
CA CYS A 136 9.29 -24.32 -28.70
C CYS A 136 9.92 -24.83 -30.01
N LYS A 137 11.12 -25.43 -29.93
CA LYS A 137 11.81 -26.01 -31.09
C LYS A 137 11.09 -27.24 -31.65
N GLU A 138 10.47 -28.06 -30.81
CA GLU A 138 9.70 -29.24 -31.22
C GLU A 138 8.48 -28.88 -32.07
N LYS A 139 7.87 -27.71 -31.84
CA LYS A 139 6.67 -27.26 -32.55
C LYS A 139 7.04 -26.67 -33.91
N ASN A 140 6.97 -27.45 -34.99
CA ASN A 140 7.19 -26.93 -36.35
C ASN A 140 5.91 -26.32 -36.94
N LEU A 141 5.83 -24.99 -36.98
CA LEU A 141 4.64 -24.28 -37.46
C LEU A 141 4.36 -24.50 -38.94
N ASP A 142 5.36 -24.82 -39.76
CA ASP A 142 5.19 -24.99 -41.21
C ASP A 142 4.61 -26.37 -41.57
N GLU A 143 4.94 -27.39 -40.78
CA GLU A 143 4.52 -28.79 -41.01
C GLU A 143 3.17 -29.14 -40.36
N MET A 144 2.64 -28.28 -39.49
CA MET A 144 1.38 -28.51 -38.78
C MET A 144 0.15 -28.44 -39.69
N GLU A 145 -0.89 -29.20 -39.36
CA GLU A 145 -2.22 -29.03 -39.97
C GLU A 145 -2.85 -27.70 -39.53
N ASN A 146 -3.80 -27.18 -40.32
CA ASN A 146 -4.43 -25.89 -40.03
C ASN A 146 -5.19 -25.86 -38.71
N MET A 147 -5.73 -27.00 -38.27
CA MET A 147 -6.41 -27.09 -36.97
C MET A 147 -5.39 -26.91 -35.85
N ASP A 148 -4.30 -27.66 -35.86
CA ASP A 148 -3.27 -27.60 -34.82
C ASP A 148 -2.56 -26.23 -34.79
N HIS A 149 -2.30 -25.66 -35.97
CA HIS A 149 -1.70 -24.33 -36.12
C HIS A 149 -2.50 -23.23 -35.40
N GLY A 150 -3.83 -23.24 -35.52
CA GLY A 150 -4.73 -22.30 -34.85
C GLY A 150 -4.88 -22.52 -33.33
N HIS A 151 -4.27 -23.58 -32.80
CA HIS A 151 -4.31 -23.96 -31.38
C HIS A 151 -2.91 -23.96 -30.73
N VAL A 152 -1.90 -23.40 -31.39
CA VAL A 152 -0.58 -23.20 -30.79
C VAL A 152 -0.66 -22.06 -29.76
N PRO A 153 -0.20 -22.26 -28.50
CA PRO A 153 -0.18 -21.19 -27.50
C PRO A 153 0.58 -19.96 -27.98
N TRP A 154 0.02 -18.76 -27.78
CA TRP A 154 0.62 -17.51 -28.26
C TRP A 154 2.06 -17.28 -27.76
N LEU A 155 2.42 -17.75 -26.56
CA LEU A 155 3.78 -17.68 -26.01
C LEU A 155 4.80 -18.37 -26.92
N VAL A 156 4.42 -19.51 -27.52
CA VAL A 156 5.27 -20.21 -28.50
C VAL A 156 5.40 -19.38 -29.77
N LEU A 157 4.32 -18.75 -30.22
CA LEU A 157 4.34 -17.85 -31.38
C LEU A 157 5.26 -16.65 -31.15
N HIS A 158 5.27 -16.09 -29.94
CA HIS A 158 6.12 -14.97 -29.56
C HIS A 158 7.61 -15.32 -29.58
N ILE A 159 7.99 -16.49 -29.04
CA ILE A 159 9.38 -16.95 -29.08
C ILE A 159 9.84 -17.16 -30.52
N LYS A 160 9.01 -17.81 -31.36
CA LYS A 160 9.32 -18.01 -32.79
C LYS A 160 9.38 -16.70 -33.57
N ALA A 161 8.49 -15.76 -33.30
CA ALA A 161 8.53 -14.44 -33.92
C ALA A 161 9.79 -13.65 -33.52
N LEU A 162 10.25 -13.80 -32.28
CA LEU A 162 11.53 -13.22 -31.83
C LEU A 162 12.72 -13.87 -32.53
N GLU A 163 12.73 -15.19 -32.74
CA GLU A 163 13.78 -15.87 -33.52
C GLU A 163 13.86 -15.33 -34.95
N ILE A 164 12.71 -15.12 -35.62
CA ILE A 164 12.65 -14.51 -36.97
C ILE A 164 13.15 -13.06 -36.94
N PHE A 165 12.71 -12.28 -35.95
CA PHE A 165 13.17 -10.90 -35.79
C PHE A 165 14.70 -10.84 -35.58
N GLN A 166 15.24 -11.71 -34.74
CA GLN A 166 16.69 -11.80 -34.52
C GLN A 166 17.42 -12.15 -35.82
N ALA A 167 16.90 -13.08 -36.62
CA ALA A 167 17.47 -13.42 -37.92
C ALA A 167 17.49 -12.22 -38.90
N HIS A 168 16.45 -11.38 -38.92
CA HIS A 168 16.44 -10.14 -39.72
C HIS A 168 17.49 -9.12 -39.25
N HIS A 169 17.83 -9.13 -37.96
CA HIS A 169 18.73 -8.17 -37.32
C HIS A 169 20.12 -8.76 -37.00
N GLY A 170 20.62 -9.66 -37.85
CA GLY A 170 22.00 -10.16 -37.78
C GLY A 170 22.22 -11.39 -36.88
N GLY A 171 21.14 -12.02 -36.39
CA GLY A 171 21.17 -13.26 -35.62
C GLY A 171 21.66 -13.09 -34.18
N GLU A 172 21.61 -11.88 -33.64
CA GLU A 172 22.02 -11.60 -32.26
C GLU A 172 21.02 -12.23 -31.27
N GLU A 173 21.47 -13.27 -30.57
CA GLU A 173 20.67 -13.97 -29.55
C GLU A 173 20.27 -13.01 -28.42
N GLY A 174 18.99 -13.03 -28.04
CA GLY A 174 18.45 -12.16 -26.98
C GLY A 174 18.18 -10.72 -27.43
N ARG A 175 18.37 -10.37 -28.71
CA ARG A 175 17.94 -9.07 -29.23
C ARG A 175 16.41 -8.98 -29.23
N ILE A 176 15.90 -7.86 -28.71
CA ILE A 176 14.47 -7.56 -28.61
C ILE A 176 14.12 -6.26 -29.36
N PRO A 177 12.90 -6.10 -29.88
CA PRO A 177 12.42 -4.84 -30.46
C PRO A 177 12.48 -3.67 -29.47
N LYS A 178 13.12 -2.55 -29.84
CA LYS A 178 13.23 -1.36 -28.97
C LYS A 178 12.48 -0.18 -29.54
N THR A 179 12.70 0.10 -30.82
CA THR A 179 12.12 1.26 -31.51
C THR A 179 10.68 1.00 -31.95
N ARG A 180 9.91 2.06 -32.24
CA ARG A 180 8.56 1.92 -32.79
C ARG A 180 8.55 1.10 -34.08
N ALA A 181 9.52 1.34 -34.96
CA ALA A 181 9.68 0.61 -36.21
C ALA A 181 9.93 -0.89 -35.99
N GLU A 182 10.83 -1.25 -35.07
CA GLU A 182 11.10 -2.66 -34.73
C GLU A 182 9.90 -3.33 -34.06
N LYS A 183 9.15 -2.60 -33.22
CA LYS A 183 7.91 -3.13 -32.61
C LYS A 183 6.83 -3.39 -33.65
N ASP A 184 6.73 -2.52 -34.66
CA ASP A 184 5.78 -2.71 -35.75
C ASP A 184 6.25 -3.82 -36.72
N GLU A 185 7.55 -3.98 -36.92
CA GLU A 185 8.14 -5.15 -37.61
C GLU A 185 7.78 -6.46 -36.90
N PHE A 186 7.96 -6.55 -35.59
CA PHE A 186 7.59 -7.74 -34.81
C PHE A 186 6.12 -8.10 -34.97
N LYS A 187 5.21 -7.13 -34.92
CA LYS A 187 3.77 -7.35 -35.19
C LYS A 187 3.54 -7.86 -36.61
N ASN A 188 4.28 -7.34 -37.59
CA ASN A 188 4.17 -7.78 -38.97
C ASN A 188 4.70 -9.21 -39.16
N ILE A 189 5.74 -9.62 -38.43
CA ILE A 189 6.20 -11.02 -38.38
C ILE A 189 5.08 -11.91 -37.86
N LEU A 190 4.45 -11.57 -36.73
CA LEU A 190 3.30 -12.33 -36.20
C LEU A 190 2.14 -12.42 -37.20
N ARG A 191 1.81 -11.32 -37.89
CA ARG A 191 0.78 -11.32 -38.95
C ARG A 191 1.19 -12.19 -40.14
N GLY A 192 2.47 -12.21 -40.51
CA GLY A 192 2.99 -13.01 -41.61
C GLY A 192 3.02 -14.51 -41.30
N MET A 193 3.12 -14.89 -40.03
CA MET A 193 3.03 -16.29 -39.57
C MET A 193 1.59 -16.83 -39.59
N ARG A 194 0.57 -15.96 -39.64
CA ARG A 194 -0.85 -16.34 -39.68
C ARG A 194 -1.19 -17.00 -41.02
N ARG A 195 -1.96 -18.09 -41.00
CA ARG A 195 -2.39 -18.82 -42.22
C ARG A 195 -3.79 -18.40 -42.68
N LYS A 196 -4.69 -18.12 -41.75
CA LYS A 196 -6.10 -17.79 -42.05
C LYS A 196 -6.61 -16.68 -41.15
N GLU A 197 -7.54 -15.88 -41.69
CA GLU A 197 -8.34 -14.98 -40.87
C GLU A 197 -9.20 -15.77 -39.87
N GLY A 198 -9.38 -15.21 -38.67
CA GLY A 198 -10.09 -15.83 -37.53
C GLY A 198 -9.24 -16.71 -36.60
N GLU A 199 -7.93 -16.87 -36.82
CA GLU A 199 -7.06 -17.59 -35.86
C GLU A 199 -6.90 -16.81 -34.54
N MET A 200 -7.67 -17.21 -33.52
CA MET A 200 -7.74 -16.53 -32.21
C MET A 200 -6.40 -16.49 -31.47
N ASN A 201 -5.57 -17.53 -31.58
CA ASN A 201 -4.25 -17.56 -30.94
C ASN A 201 -3.30 -16.48 -31.48
N PHE A 202 -3.40 -16.12 -32.76
CA PHE A 202 -2.65 -15.00 -33.34
C PHE A 202 -3.23 -13.64 -32.96
N GLU A 203 -4.55 -13.55 -32.76
CA GLU A 203 -5.18 -12.33 -32.25
C GLU A 203 -4.73 -12.05 -30.81
N GLU A 204 -4.74 -13.07 -29.95
CA GLU A 204 -4.15 -12.96 -28.61
C GLU A 204 -2.66 -12.62 -28.60
N ALA A 205 -1.90 -13.19 -29.54
CA ALA A 205 -0.47 -12.88 -29.70
C ALA A 205 -0.25 -11.40 -30.04
N LEU A 206 -1.08 -10.85 -30.94
CA LEU A 206 -1.03 -9.44 -31.29
C LEU A 206 -1.46 -8.55 -30.12
N ASP A 207 -2.46 -8.94 -29.33
CA ASP A 207 -2.89 -8.19 -28.15
C ASP A 207 -1.83 -8.20 -27.05
N ASN A 208 -1.13 -9.32 -26.88
CA ASN A 208 -0.09 -9.48 -25.85
C ASN A 208 1.33 -9.13 -26.35
N HIS A 209 1.52 -8.64 -27.58
CA HIS A 209 2.84 -8.43 -28.22
C HIS A 209 3.88 -7.70 -27.35
N PHE A 210 3.44 -6.83 -26.43
CA PHE A 210 4.31 -6.07 -25.54
C PHE A 210 5.22 -6.92 -24.65
N VAL A 211 4.78 -8.10 -24.25
CA VAL A 211 5.56 -9.01 -23.39
C VAL A 211 6.84 -9.51 -24.07
N SER A 212 6.92 -9.49 -25.41
CA SER A 212 8.10 -9.93 -26.17
C SER A 212 9.25 -8.94 -26.19
N TYR A 213 9.01 -7.71 -25.74
CA TYR A 213 10.05 -6.69 -25.64
C TYR A 213 10.06 -5.99 -24.28
N SER A 214 9.39 -6.61 -23.30
CA SER A 214 9.58 -6.32 -21.88
C SER A 214 10.79 -7.11 -21.39
N LYS A 215 11.88 -6.42 -21.07
CA LYS A 215 13.05 -7.05 -20.47
C LYS A 215 12.71 -7.55 -19.07
N TYR A 216 13.22 -8.72 -18.70
CA TYR A 216 13.15 -9.18 -17.31
C TYR A 216 13.95 -8.24 -16.41
N GLU A 217 13.29 -7.70 -15.39
CA GLU A 217 13.90 -6.87 -14.35
C GLU A 217 13.33 -7.28 -13.00
N VAL A 218 14.18 -7.25 -11.97
CA VAL A 218 13.77 -7.50 -10.59
C VAL A 218 13.08 -6.23 -10.09
N PRO A 219 11.82 -6.29 -9.64
CA PRO A 219 11.12 -5.10 -9.15
C PRO A 219 11.84 -4.47 -7.95
N ASP A 220 11.80 -3.14 -7.85
CA ASP A 220 12.51 -2.38 -6.81
C ASP A 220 12.15 -2.82 -5.38
N GLY A 221 10.89 -3.17 -5.13
CA GLY A 221 10.39 -3.63 -3.82
C GLY A 221 11.18 -4.83 -3.31
N ILE A 222 11.21 -5.94 -4.06
CA ILE A 222 12.03 -7.11 -3.72
C ILE A 222 13.53 -6.82 -3.88
N GLY A 223 13.94 -5.97 -4.83
CA GLY A 223 15.33 -5.57 -5.03
C GLY A 223 15.97 -5.04 -3.75
N LYS A 224 15.31 -4.06 -3.11
CA LYS A 224 15.75 -3.48 -1.83
C LYS A 224 15.84 -4.53 -0.73
N VAL A 225 14.86 -5.44 -0.65
CA VAL A 225 14.87 -6.54 0.33
C VAL A 225 16.08 -7.46 0.14
N LEU A 226 16.40 -7.82 -1.11
CA LEU A 226 17.54 -8.70 -1.42
C LEU A 226 18.88 -8.02 -1.15
N ASP A 227 18.97 -6.71 -1.35
CA ASP A 227 20.16 -5.92 -1.07
C ASP A 227 20.43 -5.85 0.44
N CYS A 228 19.39 -5.71 1.27
CA CYS A 228 19.51 -5.73 2.74
C CYS A 228 20.11 -7.05 3.28
N VAL A 229 19.86 -8.18 2.60
CA VAL A 229 20.34 -9.51 3.01
C VAL A 229 21.47 -10.05 2.13
N ALA A 230 22.03 -9.23 1.24
CA ALA A 230 23.14 -9.64 0.38
C ALA A 230 24.42 -9.93 1.20
N ASP A 231 24.64 -9.18 2.28
CA ASP A 231 25.71 -9.46 3.24
C ASP A 231 25.28 -10.52 4.26
N LYS A 232 26.11 -11.55 4.42
CA LYS A 232 25.91 -12.61 5.41
C LYS A 232 25.80 -12.06 6.83
N SER A 233 26.49 -10.97 7.15
CA SER A 233 26.46 -10.35 8.48
C SER A 233 25.06 -9.85 8.87
N ALA A 234 24.21 -9.52 7.90
CA ALA A 234 22.85 -9.02 8.14
C ALA A 234 22.00 -10.06 8.90
N LEU A 235 22.09 -11.33 8.53
CA LEU A 235 21.33 -12.40 9.20
C LEU A 235 21.82 -12.65 10.63
N PHE A 236 23.13 -12.53 10.89
CA PHE A 236 23.66 -12.64 12.25
C PHE A 236 23.17 -11.48 13.12
N ARG A 237 23.15 -10.25 12.60
CA ARG A 237 22.59 -9.08 13.31
C ARG A 237 21.11 -9.28 13.63
N LEU A 238 20.30 -9.67 12.64
CA LEU A 238 18.87 -9.95 12.84
C LEU A 238 18.65 -11.04 13.89
N LYS A 239 19.52 -12.07 13.94
CA LYS A 239 19.47 -13.12 14.95
C LYS A 239 19.80 -12.58 16.35
N GLU A 240 20.88 -11.82 16.49
CA GLU A 240 21.31 -11.22 17.76
C GLU A 240 20.26 -10.26 18.33
N GLU A 241 19.57 -9.52 17.46
CA GLU A 241 18.47 -8.60 17.81
C GLU A 241 17.13 -9.30 18.08
N GLY A 242 17.04 -10.61 17.81
CA GLY A 242 15.78 -11.37 17.91
C GLY A 242 14.74 -10.99 16.85
N ALA A 243 15.17 -10.40 15.74
CA ALA A 243 14.36 -9.96 14.61
C ALA A 243 14.41 -10.91 13.39
N LEU A 244 15.13 -12.03 13.50
CA LEU A 244 15.20 -13.04 12.44
C LEU A 244 13.83 -13.72 12.27
N THR A 245 13.23 -13.55 11.10
CA THR A 245 11.94 -14.16 10.74
C THR A 245 12.09 -15.11 9.55
N PRO A 246 11.10 -15.99 9.29
CA PRO A 246 11.07 -16.82 8.08
C PRO A 246 11.18 -16.00 6.79
N PHE A 247 10.65 -14.77 6.78
CA PHE A 247 10.75 -13.87 5.64
C PHE A 247 12.22 -13.57 5.27
N TRP A 248 13.02 -13.13 6.23
CA TRP A 248 14.42 -12.75 6.00
C TRP A 248 15.31 -13.93 5.61
N LEU A 249 15.03 -15.13 6.13
CA LEU A 249 15.73 -16.35 5.72
C LEU A 249 15.48 -16.70 4.26
N VAL A 250 14.21 -16.67 3.83
CA VAL A 250 13.86 -16.96 2.43
C VAL A 250 14.35 -15.86 1.50
N ALA A 251 14.29 -14.59 1.91
CA ALA A 251 14.89 -13.48 1.16
C ALA A 251 16.40 -13.67 0.95
N ALA A 252 17.14 -14.12 1.98
CA ALA A 252 18.56 -14.39 1.83
C ALA A 252 18.84 -15.58 0.89
N ALA A 253 18.01 -16.63 0.94
CA ALA A 253 18.10 -17.75 0.00
C ALA A 253 17.81 -17.30 -1.45
N LEU A 254 16.84 -16.41 -1.65
CA LEU A 254 16.56 -15.77 -2.94
C LEU A 254 17.73 -14.91 -3.42
N SER A 255 18.39 -14.18 -2.52
CA SER A 255 19.56 -13.36 -2.85
C SER A 255 20.72 -14.23 -3.35
N ARG A 256 20.98 -15.37 -2.68
CA ARG A 256 21.95 -16.38 -3.15
C ARG A 256 21.56 -16.99 -4.49
N PHE A 257 20.30 -17.36 -4.65
CA PHE A 257 19.77 -17.90 -5.90
C PHE A 257 19.93 -16.91 -7.06
N LYS A 258 19.53 -15.65 -6.86
CA LYS A 258 19.68 -14.55 -7.83
C LYS A 258 21.13 -14.42 -8.31
N ASN A 259 22.10 -14.53 -7.40
CA ASN A 259 23.52 -14.47 -7.75
C ASN A 259 23.96 -15.71 -8.56
N ALA A 260 23.42 -16.89 -8.26
CA ALA A 260 23.70 -18.13 -8.98
C ALA A 260 23.04 -18.20 -10.37
N THR A 261 21.96 -17.46 -10.61
CA THR A 261 21.13 -17.52 -11.84
C THR A 261 21.23 -16.27 -12.71
N GLN A 262 22.34 -15.53 -12.63
CA GLN A 262 22.59 -14.33 -13.44
C GLN A 262 21.53 -13.23 -13.24
N GLY A 263 21.06 -13.04 -12.00
CA GLY A 263 20.14 -11.97 -11.63
C GLY A 263 18.66 -12.33 -11.67
N LYS A 264 18.31 -13.60 -11.94
CA LYS A 264 16.92 -14.06 -12.08
C LYS A 264 16.36 -14.64 -10.78
N LEU A 265 15.11 -14.33 -10.46
CA LEU A 265 14.39 -14.93 -9.34
C LEU A 265 13.73 -16.26 -9.76
N PRO A 266 13.35 -17.13 -8.80
CA PRO A 266 12.70 -18.39 -9.12
C PRO A 266 11.40 -18.13 -9.87
N LEU A 267 11.11 -18.99 -10.83
CA LEU A 267 9.90 -18.90 -11.63
C LEU A 267 8.66 -19.18 -10.77
N SER A 268 7.58 -18.42 -10.95
CA SER A 268 6.31 -18.67 -10.23
C SER A 268 5.64 -19.99 -10.66
N GLY A 269 5.97 -20.46 -11.86
CA GLY A 269 5.34 -21.62 -12.51
C GLY A 269 3.93 -21.34 -13.04
N ARG A 270 3.42 -20.11 -12.91
CA ARG A 270 2.10 -19.71 -13.41
C ARG A 270 2.22 -19.12 -14.81
N ILE A 271 1.32 -19.51 -15.70
CA ILE A 271 1.15 -18.94 -17.03
C ILE A 271 -0.32 -18.46 -17.18
N PRO A 272 -0.58 -17.39 -17.94
CA PRO A 272 -1.94 -16.93 -18.20
C PRO A 272 -2.72 -17.96 -19.02
N ASP A 273 -4.04 -17.83 -19.04
CA ASP A 273 -4.89 -18.59 -19.97
C ASP A 273 -4.66 -18.13 -21.42
N MET A 274 -4.82 -19.05 -22.37
CA MET A 274 -4.46 -18.85 -23.77
C MET A 274 -5.33 -19.72 -24.68
N HIS A 275 -5.70 -19.21 -25.87
CA HIS A 275 -6.32 -20.01 -26.91
C HIS A 275 -5.32 -21.04 -27.45
N ALA A 276 -5.45 -22.28 -26.97
CA ALA A 276 -4.61 -23.39 -27.36
C ALA A 276 -5.33 -24.74 -27.22
N ASP A 277 -4.78 -25.79 -27.82
CA ASP A 277 -5.27 -27.14 -27.57
C ASP A 277 -4.87 -27.60 -26.17
N THR A 278 -5.67 -28.48 -25.57
CA THR A 278 -5.45 -28.94 -24.20
C THR A 278 -4.08 -29.59 -24.00
N GLN A 279 -3.56 -30.33 -24.99
CA GLN A 279 -2.26 -31.01 -24.84
C GLN A 279 -1.11 -30.01 -24.87
N SER A 280 -1.13 -29.04 -25.80
CA SER A 280 -0.11 -28.00 -25.89
C SER A 280 -0.14 -27.04 -24.71
N PHE A 281 -1.32 -26.69 -24.20
CA PHE A 281 -1.44 -25.85 -23.01
C PHE A 281 -0.92 -26.57 -21.76
N VAL A 282 -1.34 -27.82 -21.53
CA VAL A 282 -0.87 -28.63 -20.38
C VAL A 282 0.63 -28.91 -20.48
N GLY A 283 1.16 -29.19 -21.67
CA GLY A 283 2.60 -29.39 -21.87
C GLY A 283 3.42 -28.14 -21.51
N LEU A 284 2.93 -26.96 -21.90
CA LEU A 284 3.56 -25.69 -21.54
C LEU A 284 3.49 -25.45 -20.03
N GLN A 285 2.32 -25.68 -19.41
CA GLN A 285 2.13 -25.54 -17.97
C GLN A 285 3.07 -26.48 -17.18
N GLN A 286 3.22 -27.73 -17.61
CA GLN A 286 4.14 -28.70 -17.00
C GLN A 286 5.60 -28.26 -17.13
N THR A 287 5.99 -27.66 -18.26
CA THR A 287 7.34 -27.14 -18.48
C THR A 287 7.68 -26.03 -17.48
N PHE A 288 6.76 -25.08 -17.27
CA PHE A 288 6.90 -24.01 -16.27
C PHE A 288 6.88 -24.55 -14.84
N ALA A 289 5.96 -25.48 -14.53
CA ALA A 289 5.84 -26.07 -13.20
C ALA A 289 7.09 -26.89 -12.82
N ALA A 290 7.64 -27.67 -13.75
CA ALA A 290 8.86 -28.43 -13.54
C ALA A 290 10.06 -27.50 -13.28
N ARG A 291 10.17 -26.41 -14.05
CA ARG A 291 11.21 -25.41 -13.83
C ARG A 291 11.09 -24.74 -12.47
N ALA A 292 9.88 -24.30 -12.09
CA ALA A 292 9.62 -23.70 -10.78
C ALA A 292 9.94 -24.67 -9.63
N GLN A 293 9.63 -25.96 -9.79
CA GLN A 293 9.99 -26.99 -8.81
C GLN A 293 11.51 -27.18 -8.67
N GLY A 294 12.24 -27.11 -9.79
CA GLY A 294 13.70 -27.13 -9.80
C GLY A 294 14.30 -25.90 -9.09
N ASP A 295 13.83 -24.71 -9.45
CA ASP A 295 14.23 -23.45 -8.82
C ASP A 295 13.97 -23.47 -7.31
N MET A 296 12.79 -23.94 -6.88
CA MET A 296 12.45 -24.09 -5.46
C MET A 296 13.36 -25.08 -4.73
N SER A 297 13.78 -26.17 -5.38
CA SER A 297 14.72 -27.14 -4.80
C SER A 297 16.09 -26.49 -4.54
N ALA A 298 16.53 -25.59 -5.42
CA ALA A 298 17.75 -24.80 -5.21
C ALA A 298 17.59 -23.79 -4.05
N ILE A 299 16.41 -23.18 -3.89
CA ILE A 299 16.11 -22.32 -2.74
C ILE A 299 16.23 -23.10 -1.42
N TYR A 300 15.71 -24.33 -1.36
CA TYR A 300 15.89 -25.17 -0.16
C TYR A 300 17.35 -25.49 0.13
N ALA A 301 18.17 -25.76 -0.90
CA ALA A 301 19.60 -25.99 -0.69
C ALA A 301 20.28 -24.75 -0.08
N HIS A 302 19.97 -23.55 -0.57
CA HIS A 302 20.49 -22.31 0.03
C HIS A 302 19.97 -22.06 1.45
N LEU A 303 18.72 -22.40 1.75
CA LEU A 303 18.20 -22.34 3.12
C LEU A 303 18.94 -23.28 4.07
N ASP A 304 19.23 -24.51 3.64
CA ASP A 304 20.00 -25.47 4.43
C ASP A 304 21.45 -24.98 4.69
N GLU A 305 22.08 -24.33 3.70
CA GLU A 305 23.38 -23.68 3.87
C GLU A 305 23.34 -22.52 4.86
N ILE A 306 22.35 -21.62 4.73
CA ILE A 306 22.17 -20.47 5.64
C ILE A 306 21.93 -20.95 7.07
N ALA A 307 21.07 -21.95 7.24
CA ALA A 307 20.82 -22.58 8.53
C ALA A 307 22.12 -23.03 9.20
N PHE A 308 22.92 -23.81 8.46
CA PHE A 308 24.22 -24.30 8.93
C PHE A 308 25.16 -23.15 9.32
N GLU A 309 25.23 -22.09 8.52
CA GLU A 309 26.07 -20.91 8.80
C GLU A 309 25.67 -20.16 10.08
N LEU A 310 24.36 -20.04 10.36
CA LEU A 310 23.86 -19.36 11.56
C LEU A 310 24.12 -20.13 12.87
N GLY A 311 24.84 -21.26 12.81
CA GLY A 311 25.08 -22.15 13.93
C GLY A 311 23.78 -22.81 14.43
N GLU A 312 22.72 -22.72 13.63
CA GLU A 312 21.46 -23.37 13.90
C GLU A 312 21.43 -24.66 13.11
N SER A 313 21.13 -25.75 13.79
CA SER A 313 20.42 -26.83 13.12
C SER A 313 19.00 -26.32 12.80
N ALA A 314 18.84 -25.27 11.98
CA ALA A 314 17.53 -24.69 11.63
C ALA A 314 16.74 -25.59 10.66
N ARG A 315 17.17 -26.85 10.50
CA ARG A 315 16.23 -27.98 10.49
C ARG A 315 15.82 -28.33 11.93
N MET A 316 14.80 -27.63 12.39
CA MET A 316 13.49 -28.24 12.58
C MET A 316 13.55 -29.68 13.10
N ASN A 317 12.93 -29.91 14.26
CA ASN A 317 12.16 -31.13 14.43
C ASN A 317 11.39 -31.38 13.12
N HIS A 318 11.50 -32.55 12.47
CA HIS A 318 10.72 -32.86 11.27
C HIS A 318 9.20 -32.63 11.45
N GLN A 319 8.76 -32.47 12.70
CA GLN A 319 7.41 -32.15 13.13
C GLN A 319 7.07 -30.64 13.18
N ASN A 320 8.02 -29.72 13.36
CA ASN A 320 7.71 -28.27 13.39
C ASN A 320 8.82 -27.38 12.80
N PRO A 321 8.70 -27.05 11.51
CA PRO A 321 9.57 -26.12 10.82
C PRO A 321 9.65 -24.68 11.36
N PHE A 322 10.84 -24.08 11.48
CA PHE A 322 10.92 -22.60 11.61
C PHE A 322 10.40 -21.91 10.33
N VAL A 323 10.76 -22.47 9.17
CA VAL A 323 10.21 -22.11 7.85
C VAL A 323 9.38 -23.25 7.26
N SER A 324 8.06 -23.05 7.27
CA SER A 324 7.08 -23.63 6.35
C SER A 324 7.55 -24.23 5.02
N LYS A 325 7.25 -25.49 4.67
CA LYS A 325 7.30 -25.91 3.26
C LYS A 325 6.34 -25.07 2.41
N GLU A 326 5.11 -24.93 2.90
CA GLU A 326 4.05 -24.10 2.29
C GLU A 326 4.46 -22.64 2.21
N TYR A 327 5.17 -22.13 3.23
CA TYR A 327 5.69 -20.76 3.22
C TYR A 327 6.73 -20.53 2.12
N VAL A 328 7.70 -21.44 1.94
CA VAL A 328 8.70 -21.36 0.86
C VAL A 328 8.04 -21.48 -0.50
N GLU A 329 7.08 -22.41 -0.66
CA GLU A 329 6.29 -22.55 -1.89
C GLU A 329 5.55 -21.25 -2.23
N ASN A 330 4.90 -20.62 -1.23
CA ASN A 330 4.21 -19.34 -1.41
C ASN A 330 5.18 -18.20 -1.75
N PHE A 331 6.35 -18.16 -1.12
CA PHE A 331 7.37 -17.15 -1.39
C PHE A 331 7.92 -17.29 -2.81
N CYS A 332 8.29 -18.50 -3.25
CA CYS A 332 8.79 -18.70 -4.61
C CYS A 332 7.75 -18.30 -5.68
N LYS A 333 6.47 -18.62 -5.45
CA LYS A 333 5.37 -18.24 -6.36
C LYS A 333 5.19 -16.73 -6.49
N ASN A 334 5.48 -15.98 -5.42
CA ASN A 334 5.27 -14.53 -5.34
C ASN A 334 6.59 -13.76 -5.17
N ALA A 335 7.73 -14.34 -5.57
CA ALA A 335 9.05 -13.76 -5.27
C ALA A 335 9.21 -12.34 -5.85
N LEU A 336 8.63 -12.08 -7.02
CA LEU A 336 8.65 -10.75 -7.66
C LEU A 336 7.73 -9.72 -6.98
N GLN A 337 6.82 -10.16 -6.11
CA GLN A 337 5.86 -9.31 -5.40
C GLN A 337 6.25 -9.05 -3.95
N ALA A 338 7.23 -9.79 -3.41
CA ALA A 338 7.61 -9.68 -2.02
C ALA A 338 8.25 -8.31 -1.73
N GLU A 339 7.82 -7.65 -0.67
CA GLU A 339 8.23 -6.30 -0.30
C GLU A 339 8.19 -6.12 1.22
N VAL A 340 8.96 -5.14 1.70
CA VAL A 340 8.93 -4.71 3.10
C VAL A 340 8.44 -3.27 3.14
N PHE A 341 7.34 -3.06 3.87
CA PHE A 341 6.78 -1.74 4.09
C PHE A 341 7.18 -1.20 5.46
N GLY A 342 7.43 0.09 5.53
CA GLY A 342 7.67 0.82 6.77
C GLY A 342 7.03 2.19 6.69
N THR A 343 6.61 2.71 7.83
CA THR A 343 6.15 4.09 7.96
C THR A 343 6.99 4.77 9.03
N ARG A 344 7.03 6.09 9.02
CA ARG A 344 7.55 6.83 10.17
C ARG A 344 6.76 6.55 11.44
N SER A 345 7.38 6.81 12.58
CA SER A 345 6.66 6.84 13.86
C SER A 345 5.66 8.00 13.88
N ILE A 346 4.69 7.93 14.78
CA ILE A 346 3.69 9.00 14.95
C ILE A 346 4.37 10.29 15.42
N GLU A 347 5.36 10.19 16.30
CA GLU A 347 6.14 11.34 16.80
C GLU A 347 6.81 12.10 15.66
N GLU A 348 7.49 11.34 14.82
CA GLU A 348 8.18 11.81 13.63
C GLU A 348 7.25 12.53 12.65
N GLU A 349 6.06 11.99 12.37
CA GLU A 349 5.10 12.62 11.45
C GLU A 349 4.50 13.92 11.99
N TYR A 350 4.23 13.97 13.30
CA TYR A 350 3.58 15.09 13.97
C TYR A 350 4.57 16.12 14.56
N SER A 351 5.87 15.95 14.32
CA SER A 351 6.93 16.89 14.69
C SER A 351 7.30 17.76 13.48
N VAL A 352 7.16 19.08 13.63
CA VAL A 352 7.51 20.05 12.57
C VAL A 352 9.00 20.04 12.25
N GLU A 353 9.84 19.72 13.22
CA GLU A 353 11.30 19.63 13.07
C GLU A 353 11.72 18.55 12.08
N SER A 354 10.88 17.53 11.89
CA SER A 354 11.12 16.44 10.95
C SER A 354 11.13 16.87 9.47
N TYR A 355 10.58 18.05 9.17
CA TYR A 355 10.46 18.57 7.80
C TYR A 355 11.46 19.70 7.50
N ALA A 356 12.26 20.12 8.49
CA ALA A 356 13.14 21.28 8.37
C ALA A 356 14.46 21.02 7.64
N GLY A 357 14.87 19.75 7.49
CA GLY A 357 16.15 19.37 6.88
C GLY A 357 16.12 19.26 5.35
N GLU A 358 17.30 19.26 4.73
CA GLU A 358 17.51 18.89 3.32
C GLU A 358 17.25 17.38 3.09
N GLY A 359 17.06 16.97 1.83
CA GLY A 359 16.79 15.58 1.47
C GLY A 359 15.34 15.20 1.75
N SER A 360 15.09 14.18 2.59
CA SER A 360 13.73 13.70 2.85
C SER A 360 12.76 14.80 3.32
N GLY A 361 13.23 15.75 4.15
CA GLY A 361 12.40 16.88 4.60
C GLY A 361 12.02 17.84 3.47
N GLU A 362 12.89 18.04 2.49
CA GLU A 362 12.62 18.84 1.29
C GLU A 362 11.62 18.14 0.37
N GLU A 363 11.83 16.86 0.06
CA GLU A 363 10.91 16.04 -0.73
C GLU A 363 9.49 16.04 -0.12
N ALA A 364 9.40 15.98 1.21
CA ALA A 364 8.14 16.06 1.91
C ALA A 364 7.44 17.41 1.78
N ARG A 365 8.21 18.50 1.89
CA ARG A 365 7.66 19.86 1.73
C ARG A 365 7.14 20.08 0.31
N GLU A 366 7.86 19.58 -0.70
CA GLU A 366 7.41 19.59 -2.10
C GLU A 366 6.11 18.78 -2.26
N ALA A 367 6.04 17.58 -1.70
CA ALA A 367 4.85 16.73 -1.79
C ALA A 367 3.64 17.34 -1.04
N PHE A 368 3.85 18.00 0.10
CA PHE A 368 2.81 18.80 0.77
C PHE A 368 2.33 19.94 -0.12
N ALA A 369 3.26 20.64 -0.79
CA ALA A 369 2.92 21.74 -1.67
C ALA A 369 2.10 21.27 -2.88
N GLU A 370 2.51 20.18 -3.53
CA GLU A 370 1.77 19.54 -4.62
C GLU A 370 0.37 19.12 -4.16
N ALA A 371 0.28 18.43 -3.02
CA ALA A 371 -1.00 17.96 -2.49
C ALA A 371 -1.94 19.11 -2.07
N LEU A 372 -1.40 20.27 -1.66
CA LEU A 372 -2.19 21.46 -1.35
C LEU A 372 -2.71 22.14 -2.62
N GLY A 373 -1.99 22.02 -3.74
CA GLY A 373 -2.38 22.51 -5.06
C GLY A 373 -3.36 21.61 -5.82
N ASP A 374 -3.72 20.45 -5.26
CA ASP A 374 -4.69 19.50 -5.81
C ASP A 374 -6.01 19.58 -5.03
N ASP A 375 -7.09 20.01 -5.69
CA ASP A 375 -8.41 20.13 -5.08
C ASP A 375 -9.10 18.78 -4.82
N SER A 376 -8.58 17.69 -5.37
CA SER A 376 -9.04 16.33 -5.06
C SER A 376 -8.40 15.76 -3.78
N SER A 377 -7.29 16.35 -3.34
CA SER A 377 -6.54 15.92 -2.16
C SER A 377 -7.26 16.19 -0.84
N THR A 378 -7.04 15.31 0.14
CA THR A 378 -7.52 15.49 1.53
C THR A 378 -6.43 16.03 2.46
N VAL A 379 -5.34 16.59 1.93
CA VAL A 379 -4.24 17.13 2.77
C VAL A 379 -4.72 18.24 3.73
N SER A 380 -5.69 19.07 3.32
CA SER A 380 -6.27 20.09 4.19
C SER A 380 -6.98 19.49 5.41
N THR A 381 -7.65 18.34 5.22
CA THR A 381 -8.27 17.56 6.29
C THR A 381 -7.23 17.00 7.25
N TYR A 382 -6.16 16.41 6.70
CA TYR A 382 -5.03 15.93 7.50
C TYR A 382 -4.41 17.04 8.35
N LEU A 383 -4.11 18.20 7.75
CA LEU A 383 -3.51 19.35 8.43
C LEU A 383 -4.44 19.94 9.49
N ALA A 384 -5.75 19.97 9.23
CA ALA A 384 -6.75 20.42 10.22
C ALA A 384 -6.77 19.50 11.45
N PHE A 385 -6.69 18.18 11.28
CA PHE A 385 -6.57 17.24 12.40
C PHE A 385 -5.25 17.39 13.15
N TRP A 386 -4.13 17.65 12.46
CA TRP A 386 -2.86 17.92 13.13
C TRP A 386 -2.93 19.20 13.98
N ALA A 387 -3.43 20.30 13.42
CA ALA A 387 -3.64 21.55 14.14
C ALA A 387 -4.59 21.38 15.34
N ALA A 388 -5.68 20.62 15.18
CA ALA A 388 -6.62 20.31 16.26
C ALA A 388 -5.97 19.51 17.40
N GLU A 389 -5.05 18.58 17.11
CA GLU A 389 -4.31 17.86 18.15
C GLU A 389 -3.29 18.74 18.88
N ARG A 390 -2.64 19.70 18.19
CA ARG A 390 -1.79 20.71 18.86
C ARG A 390 -2.63 21.58 19.81
N PHE A 391 -3.80 22.03 19.34
CA PHE A 391 -4.77 22.73 20.19
C PHE A 391 -5.16 21.87 21.41
N ARG A 392 -5.53 20.61 21.19
CA ARG A 392 -5.96 19.68 22.25
C ARG A 392 -4.88 19.47 23.30
N THR A 393 -3.63 19.32 22.87
CA THR A 393 -2.48 19.15 23.76
C THR A 393 -2.28 20.36 24.66
N ARG A 394 -2.50 21.57 24.13
CA ARG A 394 -2.35 22.84 24.87
C ARG A 394 -3.54 23.15 25.79
N GLN A 395 -4.76 22.93 25.31
CA GLN A 395 -6.00 23.34 25.98
C GLN A 395 -6.63 22.22 26.83
N GLY A 396 -6.19 20.98 26.68
CA GLY A 396 -6.70 19.82 27.42
C GLY A 396 -8.08 19.32 26.96
N ARG A 397 -8.64 19.89 25.89
CA ARG A 397 -9.93 19.48 25.28
C ARG A 397 -9.85 19.58 23.76
N PHE A 398 -10.71 18.84 23.06
CA PHE A 398 -10.79 18.93 21.59
C PHE A 398 -11.42 20.29 21.19
N PRO A 399 -11.03 20.91 20.07
CA PRO A 399 -11.68 22.14 19.62
C PRO A 399 -13.15 21.88 19.27
N GLY A 400 -14.04 22.77 19.73
CA GLY A 400 -15.50 22.64 19.57
C GLY A 400 -16.16 21.58 20.45
N ASP A 401 -15.46 20.99 21.41
CA ASP A 401 -16.07 20.09 22.40
C ASP A 401 -17.04 20.86 23.30
N LEU A 402 -18.34 20.74 23.02
CA LEU A 402 -19.40 21.42 23.77
C LEU A 402 -19.67 20.79 25.15
N SER A 403 -19.16 19.59 25.43
CA SER A 403 -19.41 18.88 26.70
C SER A 403 -18.78 19.58 27.91
N VAL A 404 -17.78 20.43 27.67
CA VAL A 404 -17.09 21.21 28.69
C VAL A 404 -17.90 22.44 29.13
N TYR A 405 -19.07 22.69 28.51
CA TYR A 405 -19.81 23.93 28.67
C TYR A 405 -21.22 23.72 29.27
N PRO A 406 -21.68 24.63 30.16
CA PRO A 406 -23.01 24.56 30.73
C PRO A 406 -24.08 24.77 29.63
N PRO A 407 -25.11 23.92 29.54
CA PRO A 407 -26.15 24.06 28.53
C PRO A 407 -26.94 25.37 28.68
N GLY A 408 -27.18 26.06 27.57
CA GLY A 408 -28.16 27.16 27.48
C GLY A 408 -27.62 28.60 27.54
N GLN A 409 -26.35 28.86 27.25
CA GLN A 409 -25.84 30.23 27.03
C GLN A 409 -25.68 30.56 25.54
N GLU A 410 -25.98 31.80 25.14
CA GLU A 410 -25.80 32.37 23.79
C GLU A 410 -24.33 32.46 23.32
N HIS A 411 -23.40 31.74 23.95
CA HIS A 411 -21.95 31.84 23.73
C HIS A 411 -21.38 30.76 22.80
N GLU A 412 -22.19 29.80 22.32
CA GLU A 412 -21.72 28.68 21.47
C GLU A 412 -21.05 29.17 20.17
N GLU A 413 -21.67 30.10 19.43
CA GLU A 413 -21.11 30.61 18.17
C GLU A 413 -19.80 31.39 18.39
N SER A 414 -19.73 32.21 19.43
CA SER A 414 -18.53 32.97 19.78
C SER A 414 -17.37 32.05 20.13
N LEU A 415 -17.64 30.96 20.86
CA LEU A 415 -16.63 30.00 21.30
C LEU A 415 -16.12 29.12 20.15
N LEU A 416 -17.02 28.66 19.26
CA LEU A 416 -16.61 27.94 18.05
C LEU A 416 -15.72 28.83 17.16
N GLU A 417 -16.01 30.12 17.10
CA GLU A 417 -15.18 31.09 16.39
C GLU A 417 -13.81 31.29 17.06
N GLU A 418 -13.75 31.38 18.40
CA GLU A 418 -12.50 31.43 19.17
C GLU A 418 -11.64 30.18 18.95
N ASP A 419 -12.22 28.99 19.07
CA ASP A 419 -11.53 27.73 18.85
C ASP A 419 -11.02 27.62 17.41
N LYS A 420 -11.85 27.98 16.43
CA LYS A 420 -11.46 28.03 15.02
C LYS A 420 -10.25 28.95 14.82
N ASN A 421 -10.24 30.13 15.44
CA ASN A 421 -9.12 31.07 15.32
C ASN A 421 -7.82 30.52 15.95
N GLU A 422 -7.92 29.85 17.09
CA GLU A 422 -6.76 29.21 17.73
C GLU A 422 -6.26 27.99 16.93
N VAL A 423 -7.15 27.16 16.38
CA VAL A 423 -6.74 26.04 15.49
C VAL A 423 -6.11 26.58 14.21
N MET A 424 -6.65 27.65 13.62
CA MET A 424 -6.03 28.32 12.47
C MET A 424 -4.65 28.88 12.81
N LYS A 425 -4.41 29.32 14.05
CA LYS A 425 -3.08 29.75 14.50
C LYS A 425 -2.09 28.58 14.54
N GLU A 426 -2.47 27.46 15.13
CA GLU A 426 -1.66 26.23 15.14
C GLU A 426 -1.36 25.75 13.70
N LEU A 427 -2.35 25.84 12.80
CA LEU A 427 -2.19 25.49 11.39
C LEU A 427 -1.18 26.40 10.68
N ARG A 428 -1.26 27.73 10.88
CA ARG A 428 -0.29 28.66 10.29
C ARG A 428 1.14 28.38 10.76
N GLU A 429 1.33 28.01 12.02
CA GLU A 429 2.64 27.58 12.51
C GLU A 429 3.14 26.32 11.78
N ILE A 430 2.28 25.30 11.62
CA ILE A 430 2.62 24.09 10.86
C ILE A 430 3.02 24.44 9.41
N LEU A 431 2.20 25.23 8.71
CA LEU A 431 2.45 25.64 7.33
C LEU A 431 3.76 26.42 7.18
N SER A 432 4.08 27.29 8.15
CA SER A 432 5.34 28.02 8.18
C SER A 432 6.55 27.08 8.30
N HIS A 433 6.45 26.01 9.09
CA HIS A 433 7.51 25.01 9.21
C HIS A 433 7.62 24.11 7.97
N LEU A 434 6.50 23.86 7.29
CA LEU A 434 6.46 23.20 5.99
C LEU A 434 6.92 24.11 4.83
N MET A 435 7.27 25.37 5.12
CA MET A 435 7.69 26.38 4.13
C MET A 435 6.66 26.58 3.01
N VAL A 436 5.37 26.46 3.33
CA VAL A 436 4.30 26.74 2.37
C VAL A 436 4.12 28.24 2.23
N GLU A 437 4.28 28.75 1.00
CA GLU A 437 4.19 30.18 0.71
C GLU A 437 2.73 30.67 0.68
N GLU A 438 2.48 31.87 1.22
CA GLU A 438 1.14 32.47 1.25
C GLU A 438 0.57 32.75 -0.16
N GLU A 439 1.44 33.05 -1.12
CA GLU A 439 1.05 33.25 -2.52
C GLU A 439 0.45 31.97 -3.13
N MET A 440 1.06 30.81 -2.83
CA MET A 440 0.57 29.51 -3.26
C MET A 440 -0.79 29.17 -2.65
N LEU A 441 -1.01 29.47 -1.37
CA LEU A 441 -2.30 29.24 -0.71
C LEU A 441 -3.44 30.05 -1.31
N ASN A 442 -3.13 31.20 -1.90
CA ASN A 442 -4.13 32.10 -2.51
C ASN A 442 -4.28 31.90 -4.02
N ARG A 443 -3.46 31.06 -4.66
CA ARG A 443 -3.57 30.74 -6.08
C ARG A 443 -4.81 29.86 -6.33
N PRO A 444 -5.68 30.22 -7.29
CA PRO A 444 -6.79 29.36 -7.69
C PRO A 444 -6.32 28.02 -8.25
N PHE A 445 -7.06 26.96 -7.96
CA PHE A 445 -6.84 25.65 -8.59
C PHE A 445 -6.98 25.74 -10.12
N GLY A 446 -6.19 24.93 -10.85
CA GLY A 446 -6.28 24.81 -12.31
C GLY A 446 -5.68 25.96 -13.13
N VAL A 447 -5.12 27.00 -12.50
CA VAL A 447 -4.40 28.06 -13.22
C VAL A 447 -2.95 27.60 -13.43
N VAL A 448 -2.66 27.00 -14.58
CA VAL A 448 -1.28 26.76 -15.04
C VAL A 448 -0.74 28.08 -15.59
N GLU A 449 0.45 28.51 -15.17
CA GLU A 449 1.13 29.61 -15.87
C GLU A 449 1.40 29.11 -17.29
N GLY A 450 0.72 29.70 -18.26
CA GLY A 450 1.14 29.57 -19.65
C GLY A 450 2.48 30.30 -19.76
N ASP A 451 3.56 29.54 -19.92
CA ASP A 451 4.71 30.03 -20.65
C ASP A 451 4.17 30.58 -21.97
N GLY A 452 4.41 31.87 -22.21
CA GLY A 452 3.85 32.58 -23.35
C GLY A 452 4.32 31.99 -24.68
N GLU A 453 3.58 31.02 -25.20
CA GLU A 453 3.56 30.67 -26.61
C GLU A 453 2.10 30.59 -27.06
N GLU A 454 1.74 31.47 -28.00
CA GLU A 454 0.49 31.43 -28.74
C GLU A 454 0.39 30.09 -29.49
N GLY A 455 -0.23 29.09 -28.87
CA GLY A 455 -0.54 27.80 -29.47
C GLY A 455 -2.02 27.71 -29.84
N GLU A 456 -2.31 27.65 -31.13
CA GLU A 456 -3.66 27.51 -31.71
C GLU A 456 -4.43 26.32 -31.10
N ALA A 457 -5.60 26.61 -30.50
CA ALA A 457 -6.52 25.61 -30.02
C ALA A 457 -7.25 24.92 -31.20
N ASN A 458 -7.01 23.62 -31.38
CA ASN A 458 -7.83 22.73 -32.20
C ASN A 458 -8.22 21.51 -31.36
N GLY A 459 -9.51 21.34 -31.07
CA GLY A 459 -10.01 20.13 -30.41
C GLY A 459 -11.43 20.27 -29.85
N ALA A 460 -12.41 19.91 -30.69
CA ALA A 460 -13.84 19.70 -30.46
C ALA A 460 -14.36 19.72 -29.00
N ALA A 461 -15.15 20.75 -28.69
CA ALA A 461 -16.03 20.78 -27.52
C ALA A 461 -17.36 20.05 -27.83
N ASP A 462 -17.80 19.25 -26.88
CA ASP A 462 -19.11 18.59 -26.81
C ASP A 462 -20.22 19.67 -26.65
N PRO A 463 -21.23 19.75 -27.55
CA PRO A 463 -22.14 20.89 -27.59
C PRO A 463 -23.28 20.87 -26.55
N ASP A 464 -23.27 19.96 -25.57
CA ASP A 464 -24.39 19.81 -24.61
C ASP A 464 -24.16 20.42 -23.22
N SER A 465 -23.08 21.18 -23.01
CA SER A 465 -22.85 21.93 -21.76
C SER A 465 -23.00 23.44 -21.94
N MET A 466 -24.20 23.91 -22.29
CA MET A 466 -24.54 25.33 -22.15
C MET A 466 -25.91 25.48 -21.49
N GLN A 467 -25.89 25.74 -20.18
CA GLN A 467 -26.61 26.85 -19.54
C GLN A 467 -26.38 26.82 -18.02
N ASP A 468 -25.42 27.61 -17.55
CA ASP A 468 -25.65 28.41 -16.35
C ASP A 468 -24.95 29.76 -16.49
N THR A 469 -25.74 30.82 -16.68
CA THR A 469 -25.30 32.20 -16.57
C THR A 469 -25.64 32.64 -15.15
N GLY A 470 -24.67 32.60 -14.25
CA GLY A 470 -24.84 32.94 -12.84
C GLY A 470 -23.56 33.53 -12.25
N GLU A 471 -23.75 34.55 -11.41
CA GLU A 471 -22.78 35.30 -10.61
C GLU A 471 -21.46 34.57 -10.29
N GLY A 472 -20.32 35.27 -10.45
CA GLY A 472 -18.97 34.74 -10.32
C GLY A 472 -18.77 33.86 -9.09
N VAL A 473 -18.68 32.54 -9.32
CA VAL A 473 -18.28 31.58 -8.30
C VAL A 473 -16.88 31.98 -7.82
N PRO A 474 -16.71 32.31 -6.53
CA PRO A 474 -15.43 32.79 -6.05
C PRO A 474 -14.40 31.68 -6.16
N ALA A 475 -13.30 31.94 -6.86
CA ALA A 475 -12.23 30.98 -7.15
C ALA A 475 -11.88 30.12 -5.92
N GLU A 476 -11.94 28.80 -6.06
CA GLU A 476 -11.53 27.87 -5.01
C GLU A 476 -9.99 27.89 -4.91
N THR A 477 -9.48 27.99 -3.68
CA THR A 477 -8.04 28.11 -3.39
C THR A 477 -7.66 27.16 -2.24
N PRO A 478 -6.37 26.78 -2.12
CA PRO A 478 -5.91 25.96 -0.99
C PRO A 478 -6.22 26.58 0.37
N GLN A 479 -6.09 27.91 0.50
CA GLN A 479 -6.45 28.65 1.72
C GLN A 479 -7.91 28.43 2.13
N LYS A 480 -8.84 28.48 1.17
CA LYS A 480 -10.26 28.23 1.45
C LYS A 480 -10.51 26.80 1.88
N TYR A 481 -9.82 25.82 1.28
CA TYR A 481 -9.94 24.41 1.65
C TYR A 481 -9.43 24.15 3.07
N LEU A 482 -8.32 24.77 3.45
CA LEU A 482 -7.80 24.74 4.83
C LEU A 482 -8.77 25.36 5.84
N GLU A 483 -9.32 26.54 5.54
CA GLU A 483 -10.32 27.19 6.40
C GLU A 483 -11.61 26.38 6.53
N LYS A 484 -12.09 25.78 5.43
CA LYS A 484 -13.24 24.87 5.42
C LYS A 484 -12.95 23.64 6.29
N ALA A 485 -11.79 23.01 6.11
CA ALA A 485 -11.41 21.82 6.87
C ALA A 485 -11.31 22.11 8.38
N VAL A 486 -10.64 23.20 8.78
CA VAL A 486 -10.56 23.62 10.19
C VAL A 486 -11.94 23.91 10.76
N ARG A 487 -12.78 24.65 10.03
CA ARG A 487 -14.15 24.93 10.46
C ARG A 487 -14.94 23.66 10.69
N GLU A 488 -14.84 22.68 9.80
CA GLU A 488 -15.58 21.43 9.91
C GLU A 488 -15.05 20.52 11.02
N VAL A 489 -13.73 20.46 11.25
CA VAL A 489 -13.15 19.75 12.40
C VAL A 489 -13.61 20.36 13.73
N VAL A 490 -13.61 21.69 13.84
CA VAL A 490 -14.09 22.42 15.03
C VAL A 490 -15.60 22.24 15.20
N ARG A 491 -16.39 22.38 14.13
CA ARG A 491 -17.83 22.16 14.14
C ARG A 491 -18.19 20.73 14.56
N GLY A 492 -17.38 19.76 14.16
CA GLY A 492 -17.54 18.37 14.56
C GLY A 492 -17.27 18.13 16.05
N GLY A 493 -16.46 18.97 16.71
CA GLY A 493 -16.26 18.93 18.16
C GLY A 493 -15.66 17.62 18.70
N GLY A 494 -15.05 16.80 17.84
CA GLY A 494 -14.59 15.46 18.18
C GLY A 494 -15.70 14.41 18.27
N ALA A 495 -16.92 14.74 17.82
CA ALA A 495 -18.06 13.82 17.80
C ALA A 495 -17.85 12.68 16.80
N GLU A 496 -18.17 11.47 17.23
CA GLU A 496 -18.10 10.24 16.43
C GLU A 496 -19.47 9.91 15.84
N ILE A 497 -19.86 10.59 14.76
CA ILE A 497 -21.15 10.29 14.11
C ILE A 497 -21.13 8.86 13.56
N HIS A 498 -22.18 8.09 13.86
CA HIS A 498 -22.29 6.68 13.49
C HIS A 498 -21.91 6.35 12.05
N VAL A 499 -22.35 7.15 11.06
CA VAL A 499 -22.06 6.90 9.64
C VAL A 499 -20.56 7.03 9.32
N THR A 500 -19.89 8.01 9.92
CA THR A 500 -18.44 8.20 9.79
C THR A 500 -17.70 7.04 10.47
N ALA A 501 -18.10 6.72 11.71
CA ALA A 501 -17.52 5.61 12.47
C ALA A 501 -17.69 4.26 11.75
N ALA A 502 -18.85 4.01 11.12
CA ALA A 502 -19.11 2.80 10.36
C ALA A 502 -18.23 2.70 9.09
N TYR A 503 -18.07 3.80 8.36
CA TYR A 503 -17.17 3.86 7.21
C TYR A 503 -15.72 3.56 7.62
N PHE A 504 -15.22 4.23 8.66
CA PHE A 504 -13.89 3.99 9.20
C PHE A 504 -13.73 2.58 9.80
N GLY A 505 -14.77 2.03 10.41
CA GLY A 505 -14.78 0.63 10.87
C GLY A 505 -14.60 -0.35 9.71
N GLY A 506 -15.25 -0.09 8.56
CA GLY A 506 -15.07 -0.87 7.34
C GLY A 506 -13.63 -0.80 6.82
N VAL A 507 -13.11 0.41 6.59
CA VAL A 507 -11.73 0.61 6.11
C VAL A 507 -10.73 -0.01 7.09
N ALA A 508 -10.85 0.29 8.38
CA ALA A 508 -9.90 -0.17 9.38
C ALA A 508 -9.92 -1.68 9.56
N SER A 509 -11.09 -2.33 9.46
CA SER A 509 -11.19 -3.79 9.52
C SER A 509 -10.46 -4.48 8.37
N GLN A 510 -10.57 -3.94 7.15
CA GLN A 510 -9.86 -4.47 5.99
C GLN A 510 -8.35 -4.29 6.13
N GLU A 511 -7.89 -3.10 6.55
CA GLU A 511 -6.47 -2.85 6.79
C GLU A 511 -5.91 -3.71 7.94
N ALA A 512 -6.70 -3.95 8.98
CA ALA A 512 -6.35 -4.88 10.06
C ALA A 512 -6.13 -6.31 9.54
N VAL A 513 -6.99 -6.80 8.64
CA VAL A 513 -6.83 -8.12 8.01
C VAL A 513 -5.52 -8.16 7.21
N LYS A 514 -5.19 -7.12 6.43
CA LYS A 514 -3.92 -7.07 5.68
C LYS A 514 -2.71 -7.14 6.61
N LEU A 515 -2.71 -6.32 7.67
CA LEU A 515 -1.62 -6.27 8.66
C LEU A 515 -1.46 -7.60 9.43
N ILE A 516 -2.55 -8.26 9.79
CA ILE A 516 -2.50 -9.54 10.52
C ILE A 516 -2.05 -10.68 9.59
N THR A 517 -2.62 -10.75 8.38
CA THR A 517 -2.35 -11.83 7.43
C THR A 517 -1.03 -11.66 6.68
N ARG A 518 -0.45 -10.44 6.68
CA ARG A 518 0.72 -10.06 5.86
C ARG A 518 0.48 -10.33 4.38
N GLN A 519 -0.74 -10.03 3.93
CA GLN A 519 -1.18 -10.12 2.54
C GLN A 519 -1.73 -8.76 2.11
N TYR A 520 -1.55 -8.46 0.83
CA TYR A 520 -1.85 -7.16 0.22
C TYR A 520 -0.99 -6.03 0.77
N GLN A 521 -0.87 -4.95 -0.01
CA GLN A 521 -0.29 -3.71 0.49
C GLN A 521 -1.27 -3.02 1.45
N PRO A 522 -0.86 -2.74 2.71
CA PRO A 522 -1.66 -1.93 3.63
C PRO A 522 -1.57 -0.45 3.26
N VAL A 523 -2.51 0.34 3.76
CA VAL A 523 -2.40 1.81 3.77
C VAL A 523 -1.15 2.20 4.56
N LEU A 524 -0.23 2.92 3.90
CA LEU A 524 0.98 3.48 4.49
C LEU A 524 0.75 4.97 4.77
N GLY A 525 1.18 5.47 5.93
CA GLY A 525 0.93 6.87 6.31
C GLY A 525 -0.45 7.07 6.93
N THR A 526 -1.10 8.18 6.55
CA THR A 526 -2.43 8.58 7.04
C THR A 526 -3.44 8.57 5.90
N PHE A 527 -4.47 7.72 5.97
CA PHE A 527 -5.66 7.89 5.14
C PHE A 527 -6.58 8.94 5.76
N ALA A 528 -6.82 10.05 5.06
CA ALA A 528 -7.73 11.10 5.49
C ALA A 528 -9.02 11.08 4.65
N TRP A 529 -10.15 11.40 5.28
CA TRP A 529 -11.48 11.39 4.68
C TRP A 529 -12.23 12.67 4.99
N ASP A 530 -12.86 13.24 3.97
CA ASP A 530 -13.78 14.36 4.06
C ASP A 530 -15.17 13.90 3.61
N GLY A 531 -16.08 13.67 4.55
CA GLY A 531 -17.45 13.25 4.26
C GLY A 531 -18.39 14.37 3.83
N ASN A 532 -17.98 15.65 3.97
CA ASN A 532 -18.76 16.78 3.42
C ASN A 532 -18.64 16.83 1.90
N PHE A 533 -17.46 16.45 1.38
CA PHE A 533 -17.17 16.26 -0.04
C PHE A 533 -16.58 14.86 -0.22
N PRO A 534 -17.40 13.81 -0.36
CA PRO A 534 -17.00 12.41 -0.17
C PRO A 534 -15.77 12.01 -1.00
N ARG A 535 -14.60 12.18 -0.38
CA ARG A 535 -13.28 11.94 -0.96
C ARG A 535 -12.32 11.51 0.14
N GLY A 536 -11.41 10.63 -0.23
CA GLY A 536 -10.36 10.14 0.66
C GLY A 536 -9.07 9.98 -0.10
N SER A 537 -7.96 10.37 0.52
CA SER A 537 -6.63 10.15 -0.03
C SER A 537 -5.65 9.74 1.06
N VAL A 538 -4.57 9.08 0.64
CA VAL A 538 -3.47 8.71 1.53
C VAL A 538 -2.45 9.84 1.52
N VAL A 539 -2.15 10.32 2.72
CA VAL A 539 -1.13 11.33 3.02
C VAL A 539 0.08 10.59 3.61
N ASP A 540 1.13 10.46 2.81
CA ASP A 540 2.38 9.77 3.15
C ASP A 540 3.56 10.47 2.46
N PHE A 541 3.95 11.62 3.00
CA PHE A 541 4.97 12.49 2.37
C PHE A 541 6.40 12.20 2.81
N LEU A 542 6.60 11.23 3.71
CA LEU A 542 7.92 10.83 4.19
C LEU A 542 7.98 9.32 4.40
N ARG A 543 8.43 8.59 3.39
CA ARG A 543 8.69 7.15 3.54
C ARG A 543 10.06 6.93 4.17
N PRO A 544 10.16 6.11 5.24
CA PRO A 544 11.46 5.72 5.74
C PRO A 544 12.17 4.86 4.68
N ALA A 545 13.51 4.86 4.72
CA ALA A 545 14.27 3.83 4.04
C ALA A 545 13.82 2.44 4.56
N VAL A 546 13.90 1.42 3.70
CA VAL A 546 13.64 0.04 4.11
C VAL A 546 14.58 -0.29 5.29
N PRO A 547 14.05 -0.77 6.45
CA PRO A 547 14.82 -0.98 7.67
C PRO A 547 15.99 -1.95 7.53
#